data_AF-A0A965G2I6-F1
#
_entry.id   AF-A0A965G2I6-F1
#
_cell.length_a   1.000
_cell.length_b   1.000
_cell.length_c   1.000
_cell.angle_alpha   90.00
_cell.angle_beta   90.00
_cell.angle_gamma   90.00
#
_symmetry.space_group_name_H-M   'P 1'
#
loop_
_entity.id
_entity.type
_entity.pdbx_description
1 polymer ?
#
loop_
_entity_poly.entity_id
_entity_poly.type
_entity_poly.pdbx_seq_one_letter_code
_entity_poly.pdbx_strand_id
1 'polypeptide(L)'
;MGILDLELVAKIVSTGAETVQPLTIQVLSAISPVLLNEYNAVSSGNTIGDGSGADTFFGTSADANGGPWLELVVVGDGTGNTIDMRGWSIDIDDSAGLPFRADETVVLSEDSYWAAVPIGTILTLTERTSVQGGLDTWINKTSRLGQSSLPYLWSNIHIGDPYYINQTASTTGGKLPISSSNTQFRIRKRDGTVVAGPCGEGLKTLPGVSSTEVFRLTSEPSATVNPLDAGYVDGTQSTFGSPNMNQTFAAFQISNSAPTIGNLPTKYAVEGQGY
;
A
#
# COMPACT_ATOMS: atom_id res chain seq x y z
N MET A 1 14.31 -10.02 6.37
CA MET A 1 13.01 -10.73 6.40
C MET A 1 13.21 -12.11 5.77
N GLY A 2 12.55 -13.16 6.23
CA GLY A 2 12.75 -14.52 5.69
C GLY A 2 11.72 -15.53 6.18
N ILE A 3 11.57 -16.63 5.44
CA ILE A 3 10.80 -17.81 5.85
C ILE A 3 11.80 -18.86 6.34
N LEU A 4 11.61 -19.38 7.55
CA LEU A 4 12.34 -20.53 8.04
C LEU A 4 11.40 -21.72 8.11
N ASP A 5 11.77 -22.78 7.40
CA ASP A 5 11.12 -24.09 7.55
C ASP A 5 11.79 -24.82 8.70
N LEU A 6 11.00 -25.13 9.73
CA LEU A 6 11.43 -25.95 10.84
C LEU A 6 10.66 -27.26 10.83
N GLU A 7 11.35 -28.36 11.09
CA GLU A 7 10.72 -29.65 11.36
C GLU A 7 10.78 -29.92 12.86
N LEU A 8 9.61 -29.99 13.51
CA LEU A 8 9.53 -30.51 14.87
C LEU A 8 9.39 -32.04 14.79
N VAL A 9 10.42 -32.75 15.22
CA VAL A 9 10.42 -34.21 15.30
C VAL A 9 10.14 -34.63 16.73
N ALA A 10 8.93 -35.12 17.00
CA ALA A 10 8.58 -35.73 18.28
C ALA A 10 8.83 -37.24 18.19
N LYS A 11 9.73 -37.77 19.01
CA LYS A 11 10.10 -39.19 19.02
C LYS A 11 9.62 -39.89 20.28
N ILE A 12 8.89 -40.99 20.11
CA ILE A 12 8.53 -41.90 21.20
C ILE A 12 9.72 -42.84 21.45
N VAL A 13 10.46 -42.61 22.53
CA VAL A 13 11.72 -43.32 22.85
C VAL A 13 11.54 -44.84 22.93
N SER A 14 10.41 -45.33 23.44
CA SER A 14 10.17 -46.76 23.66
C SER A 14 9.87 -47.55 22.39
N THR A 15 9.29 -46.91 21.37
CA THR A 15 8.90 -47.56 20.11
C THR A 15 9.74 -47.12 18.92
N GLY A 16 10.53 -46.06 19.08
CA GLY A 16 11.25 -45.40 18.00
C GLY A 16 10.33 -44.66 17.02
N ALA A 17 9.02 -44.59 17.27
CA ALA A 17 8.07 -43.91 16.40
C ALA A 17 8.33 -42.40 16.40
N GLU A 18 8.29 -41.78 15.22
CA GLU A 18 8.54 -40.37 15.01
C GLU A 18 7.30 -39.72 14.39
N THR A 19 6.91 -38.57 14.92
CA THR A 19 5.94 -37.66 14.31
C THR A 19 6.71 -36.42 13.89
N VAL A 20 6.72 -36.13 12.58
CA VAL A 20 7.27 -34.89 12.04
C VAL A 20 6.13 -33.91 11.83
N GLN A 21 6.24 -32.74 12.45
CA GLN A 21 5.30 -31.65 12.24
C GLN A 21 6.04 -30.48 11.58
N PRO A 22 5.67 -30.10 10.34
CA PRO A 22 6.25 -28.92 9.70
C PRO A 22 5.73 -27.66 10.40
N LEU A 23 6.64 -26.73 10.67
CA LEU A 23 6.34 -25.39 11.16
C LEU A 23 6.93 -24.37 10.20
N THR A 24 6.11 -23.40 9.79
CA THR A 24 6.57 -22.23 9.04
C THR A 24 6.74 -21.08 10.01
N ILE A 25 7.97 -20.59 10.18
CA ILE A 25 8.22 -19.34 10.89
C ILE A 25 8.32 -18.22 9.86
N GLN A 26 7.48 -17.21 10.02
CA GLN A 26 7.55 -15.98 9.27
C GLN A 26 8.24 -14.89 10.09
N VAL A 27 9.42 -14.48 9.65
CA VAL A 27 10.15 -13.36 10.28
C VAL A 27 9.75 -12.08 9.58
N LEU A 28 8.95 -11.24 10.24
CA LEU A 28 8.55 -9.93 9.72
C LEU A 28 9.69 -8.90 9.86
N SER A 29 9.65 -7.81 9.08
CA SER A 29 10.63 -6.74 9.22
C SER A 29 10.32 -5.89 10.44
N ALA A 30 11.33 -5.67 11.28
CA ALA A 30 11.23 -4.73 12.40
C ALA A 30 11.28 -3.26 11.93
N ILE A 31 11.79 -3.01 10.72
CA ILE A 31 11.86 -1.68 10.12
C ILE A 31 11.35 -1.75 8.69
N SER A 32 10.39 -0.90 8.35
CA SER A 32 9.75 -0.88 7.02
C SER A 32 9.87 0.53 6.42
N PRO A 33 10.57 0.71 5.28
CA PRO A 33 10.69 2.02 4.63
C PRO A 33 9.40 2.49 3.95
N VAL A 34 8.47 1.57 3.73
CA VAL A 34 7.14 1.81 3.17
C VAL A 34 6.14 0.98 3.99
N LEU A 35 5.00 1.56 4.33
CA LEU A 35 3.96 0.94 5.14
C LEU A 35 2.67 0.82 4.34
N LEU A 36 1.88 -0.22 4.59
CA LEU A 36 0.47 -0.23 4.22
C LEU A 36 -0.25 0.79 5.10
N ASN A 37 -0.93 1.76 4.52
CA ASN A 37 -1.69 2.76 5.26
C ASN A 37 -3.17 2.40 5.33
N GLU A 38 -3.74 2.02 4.19
CA GLU A 38 -5.16 1.76 4.04
C GLU A 38 -5.37 0.87 2.80
N TYR A 39 -6.41 0.04 2.81
CA TYR A 39 -6.94 -0.53 1.57
C TYR A 39 -8.46 -0.70 1.65
N ASN A 40 -9.09 -0.73 0.49
CA ASN A 40 -10.54 -0.77 0.37
C ASN A 40 -11.06 -2.17 0.06
N ALA A 41 -11.75 -2.79 1.01
CA ALA A 41 -12.43 -4.08 0.84
C ALA A 41 -13.90 -3.92 0.44
N VAL A 42 -14.41 -2.68 0.30
CA VAL A 42 -15.81 -2.44 -0.06
C VAL A 42 -16.10 -3.02 -1.44
N SER A 43 -16.94 -4.05 -1.48
CA SER A 43 -17.20 -4.79 -2.72
C SER A 43 -18.18 -4.06 -3.65
N SER A 44 -18.20 -4.42 -4.93
CA SER A 44 -19.15 -3.86 -5.90
C SER A 44 -20.60 -4.07 -5.47
N GLY A 45 -21.42 -3.03 -5.62
CA GLY A 45 -22.81 -3.02 -5.17
C GLY A 45 -22.99 -2.62 -3.70
N ASN A 46 -21.90 -2.53 -2.93
CA ASN A 46 -21.92 -2.01 -1.57
C ASN A 46 -21.42 -0.56 -1.51
N THR A 47 -21.73 0.08 -0.39
CA THR A 47 -21.18 1.37 0.03
C THR A 47 -20.47 1.20 1.37
N ILE A 48 -19.53 2.08 1.68
CA ILE A 48 -18.79 2.02 2.95
C ILE A 48 -19.74 2.07 4.16
N GLY A 49 -19.58 1.12 5.08
CA GLY A 49 -20.45 0.90 6.23
C GLY A 49 -21.92 0.76 5.89
N ASP A 50 -22.27 0.12 4.77
CA ASP A 50 -23.65 0.01 4.26
C ASP A 50 -24.34 1.38 4.10
N GLY A 51 -23.56 2.41 3.77
CA GLY A 51 -24.04 3.77 3.57
C GLY A 51 -24.13 4.59 4.86
N SER A 52 -23.61 4.07 5.97
CA SER A 52 -23.44 4.80 7.24
C SER A 52 -21.99 5.25 7.49
N GLY A 53 -21.03 4.72 6.72
CA GLY A 53 -19.62 5.12 6.81
C GLY A 53 -19.34 6.46 6.14
N ALA A 54 -18.06 6.80 6.04
CA ALA A 54 -17.64 8.00 5.33
C ALA A 54 -16.25 7.80 4.71
N ASP A 55 -16.09 8.35 3.51
CA ASP A 55 -14.81 8.56 2.84
C ASP A 55 -14.66 10.05 2.58
N THR A 56 -13.51 10.64 2.92
CA THR A 56 -13.30 12.10 2.79
C THR A 56 -13.15 12.57 1.35
N PHE A 57 -12.91 11.67 0.40
CA PHE A 57 -12.77 11.96 -1.03
C PHE A 57 -13.99 11.51 -1.83
N PHE A 58 -14.40 10.24 -1.70
CA PHE A 58 -15.51 9.65 -2.47
C PHE A 58 -16.88 9.89 -1.83
N GLY A 59 -16.92 10.19 -0.53
CA GLY A 59 -18.17 10.29 0.23
C GLY A 59 -18.81 8.92 0.50
N THR A 60 -19.97 8.95 1.17
CA THR A 60 -20.61 7.73 1.70
C THR A 60 -21.33 6.86 0.67
N SER A 61 -21.74 7.43 -0.47
CA SER A 61 -22.64 6.75 -1.44
C SER A 61 -21.94 6.26 -2.71
N ALA A 62 -20.60 6.33 -2.77
CA ALA A 62 -19.85 5.84 -3.91
C ALA A 62 -19.90 4.30 -3.96
N ASP A 63 -20.25 3.75 -5.13
CA ASP A 63 -20.16 2.30 -5.37
C ASP A 63 -18.74 1.80 -5.08
N ALA A 64 -18.67 0.74 -4.28
CA ALA A 64 -17.42 0.09 -3.89
C ALA A 64 -16.39 1.06 -3.30
N ASN A 65 -16.80 2.21 -2.75
CA ASN A 65 -15.90 3.28 -2.30
C ASN A 65 -14.78 3.63 -3.31
N GLY A 66 -15.13 3.76 -4.59
CA GLY A 66 -14.18 4.05 -5.66
C GLY A 66 -13.51 2.81 -6.29
N GLY A 67 -13.93 1.60 -5.90
CA GLY A 67 -13.38 0.32 -6.36
C GLY A 67 -12.11 -0.11 -5.62
N PRO A 68 -11.42 -1.16 -6.08
CA PRO A 68 -10.20 -1.63 -5.44
C PRO A 68 -9.08 -0.58 -5.46
N TRP A 69 -8.52 -0.30 -4.29
CA TRP A 69 -7.35 0.55 -4.12
C TRP A 69 -6.61 0.23 -2.82
N LEU A 70 -5.34 0.59 -2.78
CA LEU A 70 -4.52 0.59 -1.57
C LEU A 70 -3.75 1.90 -1.44
N GLU A 71 -3.36 2.22 -0.21
CA GLU A 71 -2.49 3.32 0.14
C GLU A 71 -1.26 2.84 0.86
N LEU A 72 -0.13 3.41 0.48
CA LEU A 72 1.14 3.21 1.14
C LEU A 72 1.63 4.54 1.72
N VAL A 73 2.32 4.52 2.86
CA VAL A 73 3.12 5.66 3.32
C VAL A 73 4.60 5.36 3.13
N VAL A 74 5.30 6.27 2.45
CA VAL A 74 6.77 6.25 2.36
C VAL A 74 7.34 6.91 3.62
N VAL A 75 8.01 6.13 4.46
CA VAL A 75 8.51 6.59 5.77
C VAL A 75 10.03 6.60 5.89
N GLY A 76 10.72 5.87 5.01
CA GLY A 76 12.18 5.73 5.06
C GLY A 76 12.66 4.80 6.17
N ASP A 77 13.97 4.63 6.27
CA ASP A 77 14.62 3.86 7.34
C ASP A 77 14.97 4.73 8.56
N GLY A 78 14.38 5.93 8.65
CA GLY A 78 14.72 6.95 9.63
C GLY A 78 15.91 7.83 9.21
N THR A 79 16.48 7.63 8.02
CA THR A 79 17.55 8.48 7.45
C THR A 79 17.18 8.99 6.05
N GLY A 80 17.71 10.17 5.70
CA GLY A 80 17.43 10.80 4.40
C GLY A 80 16.02 11.41 4.29
N ASN A 81 15.74 12.00 3.13
CA ASN A 81 14.47 12.71 2.86
C ASN A 81 13.66 12.06 1.71
N THR A 82 14.24 11.12 0.97
CA THR A 82 13.63 10.49 -0.21
C THR A 82 14.07 9.03 -0.36
N ILE A 83 13.28 8.22 -1.05
CA ILE A 83 13.59 6.82 -1.38
C ILE A 83 13.55 6.61 -2.91
N ASP A 84 14.50 5.84 -3.43
CA ASP A 84 14.45 5.31 -4.80
C ASP A 84 13.62 4.00 -4.82
N MET A 85 12.45 4.09 -5.44
CA MET A 85 11.46 3.02 -5.55
C MET A 85 11.37 2.43 -6.96
N ARG A 86 12.27 2.79 -7.89
CA ARG A 86 12.22 2.30 -9.28
C ARG A 86 12.32 0.78 -9.34
N GLY A 87 11.37 0.13 -10.00
CA GLY A 87 11.32 -1.33 -10.14
C GLY A 87 11.00 -2.08 -8.85
N TRP A 88 10.56 -1.40 -7.79
CA TRP A 88 9.99 -2.08 -6.62
C TRP A 88 8.66 -2.74 -7.00
N SER A 89 8.25 -3.75 -6.23
CA SER A 89 7.00 -4.45 -6.45
C SER A 89 6.12 -4.47 -5.20
N ILE A 90 4.81 -4.51 -5.46
CA ILE A 90 3.75 -4.66 -4.48
C ILE A 90 3.04 -5.97 -4.82
N ASP A 91 3.27 -6.98 -4.01
CA ASP A 91 2.62 -8.28 -4.11
C ASP A 91 1.32 -8.25 -3.31
N ILE A 92 0.26 -8.85 -3.87
CA ILE A 92 -1.08 -8.89 -3.30
C ILE A 92 -1.53 -10.35 -3.22
N ASP A 93 -2.04 -10.76 -2.06
CA ASP A 93 -2.61 -12.09 -1.79
C ASP A 93 -4.02 -11.86 -1.23
N ASP A 94 -5.06 -12.30 -1.93
CA ASP A 94 -6.48 -12.15 -1.56
C ASP A 94 -7.09 -13.45 -1.02
N SER A 95 -6.22 -14.37 -0.61
CA SER A 95 -6.63 -15.64 -0.02
C SER A 95 -5.69 -16.01 1.12
N ALA A 96 -5.20 -15.00 1.84
CA ALA A 96 -3.96 -15.08 2.57
C ALA A 96 -3.83 -16.35 3.43
N GLY A 97 -2.75 -17.06 3.17
CA GLY A 97 -2.33 -18.24 3.91
C GLY A 97 -0.88 -18.11 4.37
N LEU A 98 -0.46 -19.02 5.25
CA LEU A 98 0.94 -19.19 5.57
C LEU A 98 1.48 -20.39 4.77
N PRO A 99 2.56 -20.22 3.96
CA PRO A 99 3.28 -18.98 3.68
C PRO A 99 2.53 -18.05 2.70
N PHE A 100 2.79 -16.74 2.76
CA PHE A 100 2.25 -15.74 1.82
C PHE A 100 2.55 -16.10 0.37
N ARG A 101 1.54 -16.01 -0.50
CA ARG A 101 1.66 -16.27 -1.94
C ARG A 101 0.96 -15.16 -2.71
N ALA A 102 1.73 -14.41 -3.49
CA ALA A 102 1.15 -13.37 -4.32
C ALA A 102 0.22 -14.00 -5.37
N ASP A 103 -1.04 -13.58 -5.38
CA ASP A 103 -1.97 -13.79 -6.49
C ASP A 103 -1.60 -12.85 -7.65
N GLU A 104 -1.33 -11.59 -7.30
CA GLU A 104 -0.97 -10.56 -8.27
C GLU A 104 0.20 -9.69 -7.78
N THR A 105 0.88 -9.06 -8.73
CA THR A 105 2.01 -8.16 -8.47
C THR A 105 1.91 -6.91 -9.33
N VAL A 106 2.02 -5.74 -8.69
CA VAL A 106 2.26 -4.45 -9.36
C VAL A 106 3.74 -4.14 -9.29
N VAL A 107 4.37 -3.81 -10.43
CA VAL A 107 5.77 -3.39 -10.49
C VAL A 107 5.85 -1.93 -10.89
N LEU A 108 6.53 -1.11 -10.08
CA LEU A 108 6.76 0.30 -10.37
C LEU A 108 7.73 0.44 -11.55
N SER A 109 7.52 1.44 -12.39
CA SER A 109 8.35 1.68 -13.58
C SER A 109 9.74 2.24 -13.24
N GLU A 110 10.50 2.57 -14.28
CA GLU A 110 11.79 3.26 -14.19
C GLU A 110 11.65 4.80 -14.19
N ASP A 111 10.41 5.33 -14.14
CA ASP A 111 10.19 6.77 -14.24
C ASP A 111 10.94 7.55 -13.16
N SER A 112 11.38 8.75 -13.53
CA SER A 112 12.13 9.66 -12.65
C SER A 112 11.38 10.03 -11.36
N TYR A 113 10.04 10.00 -11.37
CA TYR A 113 9.23 10.19 -10.17
C TYR A 113 9.61 9.19 -9.06
N TRP A 114 9.83 7.93 -9.43
CA TRP A 114 10.18 6.88 -8.48
C TRP A 114 11.62 6.97 -7.96
N ALA A 115 12.50 7.75 -8.61
CA ALA A 115 13.91 7.82 -8.24
C ALA A 115 14.15 8.54 -6.90
N ALA A 116 13.20 9.38 -6.45
CA ALA A 116 13.34 10.19 -5.25
C ALA A 116 11.98 10.53 -4.63
N VAL A 117 11.21 9.50 -4.24
CA VAL A 117 9.92 9.71 -3.57
C VAL A 117 10.15 10.27 -2.16
N PRO A 118 9.61 11.46 -1.81
CA PRO A 118 9.82 12.05 -0.49
C PRO A 118 9.24 11.19 0.64
N ILE A 119 9.91 11.17 1.79
CA ILE A 119 9.31 10.63 3.02
C ILE A 119 8.09 11.49 3.42
N GLY A 120 7.08 10.88 4.03
CA GLY A 120 5.78 11.50 4.28
C GLY A 120 4.86 11.54 3.04
N THR A 121 5.22 10.82 1.98
CA THR A 121 4.35 10.65 0.80
C THR A 121 3.36 9.52 1.02
N ILE A 122 2.08 9.80 0.84
CA ILE A 122 1.01 8.84 0.62
C ILE A 122 0.98 8.50 -0.88
N LEU A 123 1.14 7.23 -1.20
CA LEU A 123 1.01 6.68 -2.55
C LEU A 123 -0.26 5.85 -2.61
N THR A 124 -1.25 6.29 -3.38
CA THR A 124 -2.47 5.52 -3.61
C THR A 124 -2.38 4.83 -4.96
N LEU A 125 -2.63 3.52 -5.00
CA LEU A 125 -2.74 2.75 -6.24
C LEU A 125 -4.20 2.38 -6.46
N THR A 126 -4.75 2.76 -7.62
CA THR A 126 -6.17 2.58 -7.96
C THR A 126 -6.36 1.67 -9.16
N GLU A 127 -7.38 0.80 -9.09
CA GLU A 127 -7.84 0.01 -10.24
C GLU A 127 -8.72 0.82 -11.19
N ARG A 128 -9.63 1.63 -10.65
CA ARG A 128 -10.62 2.37 -11.45
C ARG A 128 -10.09 3.75 -11.85
N THR A 129 -10.28 4.09 -13.12
CA THR A 129 -10.13 5.45 -13.65
C THR A 129 -11.20 6.40 -13.10
N SER A 130 -11.04 7.71 -13.29
CA SER A 130 -12.05 8.68 -12.87
C SER A 130 -13.41 8.48 -13.54
N VAL A 131 -13.45 8.06 -14.81
CA VAL A 131 -14.71 7.77 -15.51
C VAL A 131 -15.41 6.51 -14.98
N GLN A 132 -14.67 5.61 -14.32
CA GLN A 132 -15.19 4.42 -13.66
C GLN A 132 -15.54 4.66 -12.18
N GLY A 133 -15.42 5.90 -11.69
CA GLY A 133 -15.70 6.26 -10.30
C GLY A 133 -14.51 6.16 -9.35
N GLY A 134 -13.31 5.84 -9.85
CA GLY A 134 -12.05 5.90 -9.11
C GLY A 134 -11.31 7.22 -9.38
N LEU A 135 -10.00 7.13 -9.60
CA LEU A 135 -9.16 8.30 -9.85
C LEU A 135 -8.04 7.99 -10.86
N ASP A 136 -7.92 8.80 -11.92
CA ASP A 136 -6.80 8.73 -12.85
C ASP A 136 -5.47 9.11 -12.16
N THR A 137 -4.34 8.72 -12.74
CA THR A 137 -3.02 9.10 -12.21
C THR A 137 -2.91 10.62 -12.01
N TRP A 138 -2.52 11.01 -10.80
CA TRP A 138 -2.30 12.40 -10.43
C TRP A 138 -1.15 12.48 -9.43
N ILE A 139 0.03 12.75 -9.98
CA ILE A 139 1.25 12.91 -9.19
C ILE A 139 1.25 14.23 -8.43
N ASN A 140 1.66 14.20 -7.17
CA ASN A 140 1.74 15.33 -6.26
C ASN A 140 0.44 16.14 -6.16
N LYS A 141 -0.72 15.45 -6.24
CA LYS A 141 -2.05 16.05 -6.19
C LYS A 141 -2.25 16.92 -4.95
N THR A 142 -1.72 16.48 -3.80
CA THR A 142 -1.57 17.31 -2.61
C THR A 142 -0.10 17.40 -2.24
N SER A 143 0.38 18.59 -1.91
CA SER A 143 1.71 18.78 -1.31
C SER A 143 1.62 19.75 -0.14
N ARG A 144 1.82 19.20 1.06
CA ARG A 144 1.88 19.91 2.34
C ARG A 144 3.21 19.70 3.07
N LEU A 145 4.18 19.06 2.45
CA LEU A 145 5.51 18.89 3.05
C LEU A 145 6.09 20.24 3.47
N GLY A 146 6.72 20.26 4.65
CA GLY A 146 7.25 21.49 5.25
C GLY A 146 6.20 22.40 5.91
N GLN A 147 4.91 22.08 5.87
CA GLN A 147 3.89 22.82 6.63
C GLN A 147 3.89 22.43 8.12
N SER A 148 3.51 23.36 8.98
CA SER A 148 3.46 23.15 10.44
C SER A 148 2.31 22.24 10.89
N SER A 149 1.30 22.01 10.04
CA SER A 149 0.18 21.11 10.31
C SER A 149 -0.04 20.17 9.13
N LEU A 150 -0.14 18.86 9.41
CA LEU A 150 -0.36 17.78 8.44
C LEU A 150 0.59 17.84 7.22
N PRO A 151 1.91 17.67 7.44
CA PRO A 151 2.89 17.78 6.38
C PRO A 151 3.05 16.45 5.66
N TYR A 152 2.17 16.23 4.69
CA TYR A 152 2.20 15.05 3.80
C TYR A 152 2.24 15.47 2.34
N LEU A 153 2.69 14.55 1.50
CA LEU A 153 2.48 14.62 0.05
C LEU A 153 1.52 13.49 -0.33
N TRP A 154 0.69 13.69 -1.35
CA TRP A 154 -0.12 12.62 -1.91
C TRP A 154 0.00 12.55 -3.43
N SER A 155 0.19 11.32 -3.93
CA SER A 155 0.07 10.99 -5.35
C SER A 155 -0.87 9.79 -5.52
N ASN A 156 -1.78 9.88 -6.50
CA ASN A 156 -2.57 8.74 -6.95
C ASN A 156 -1.96 8.20 -8.25
N ILE A 157 -1.85 6.87 -8.36
CA ILE A 157 -1.34 6.18 -9.54
C ILE A 157 -2.38 5.14 -9.95
N HIS A 158 -2.96 5.31 -11.12
CA HIS A 158 -3.80 4.29 -11.70
C HIS A 158 -2.93 3.14 -12.20
N ILE A 159 -3.28 1.89 -11.88
CA ILE A 159 -2.40 0.74 -12.15
C ILE A 159 -2.22 0.40 -13.64
N GLY A 160 -3.07 0.98 -14.50
CA GLY A 160 -2.95 0.89 -15.95
C GLY A 160 -2.15 2.03 -16.60
N ASP A 161 -1.54 2.93 -15.81
CA ASP A 161 -0.70 3.99 -16.35
C ASP A 161 0.73 3.49 -16.64
N PRO A 162 1.12 3.35 -17.92
CA PRO A 162 2.39 2.76 -18.30
C PRO A 162 3.61 3.64 -18.00
N TYR A 163 3.40 4.93 -17.67
CA TYR A 163 4.51 5.79 -17.26
C TYR A 163 4.98 5.42 -15.86
N TYR A 164 4.06 5.12 -14.94
CA TYR A 164 4.38 4.88 -13.53
C TYR A 164 4.38 3.40 -13.17
N ILE A 165 3.70 2.55 -13.93
CA ILE A 165 3.64 1.11 -13.73
C ILE A 165 4.33 0.39 -14.88
N ASN A 166 5.24 -0.53 -14.55
CA ASN A 166 5.80 -1.45 -15.52
C ASN A 166 4.75 -2.49 -15.90
N GLN A 167 4.01 -2.25 -16.98
CA GLN A 167 2.94 -3.14 -17.42
C GLN A 167 3.43 -4.53 -17.86
N THR A 168 4.70 -4.66 -18.27
CA THR A 168 5.25 -5.96 -18.71
C THR A 168 5.67 -6.83 -17.54
N ALA A 169 6.14 -6.21 -16.44
CA ALA A 169 6.58 -6.93 -15.25
C ALA A 169 5.45 -7.14 -14.22
N SER A 170 4.39 -6.33 -14.27
CA SER A 170 3.18 -6.51 -13.46
C SER A 170 2.36 -7.70 -13.97
N THR A 171 1.68 -8.42 -13.07
CA THR A 171 0.80 -9.54 -13.42
C THR A 171 -0.68 -9.19 -13.37
N THR A 172 -1.04 -8.04 -12.77
CA THR A 172 -2.42 -7.65 -12.39
C THR A 172 -3.48 -7.73 -13.47
N GLY A 173 -3.11 -7.73 -14.76
CA GLY A 173 -4.08 -7.66 -15.86
C GLY A 173 -4.99 -6.43 -15.80
N GLY A 174 -4.56 -5.36 -15.11
CA GLY A 174 -5.37 -4.16 -14.84
C GLY A 174 -6.35 -4.30 -13.68
N LYS A 175 -6.19 -5.28 -12.78
CA LYS A 175 -7.03 -5.49 -11.60
C LYS A 175 -6.23 -5.63 -10.31
N LEU A 176 -6.79 -5.16 -9.22
CA LEU A 176 -6.26 -5.37 -7.87
C LEU A 176 -7.14 -6.40 -7.16
N PRO A 177 -6.63 -7.61 -6.83
CA PRO A 177 -7.38 -8.58 -6.05
C PRO A 177 -7.40 -8.12 -4.58
N ILE A 178 -8.30 -7.18 -4.28
CA ILE A 178 -8.50 -6.65 -2.93
C ILE A 178 -9.96 -6.92 -2.59
N SER A 179 -10.19 -7.63 -1.50
CA SER A 179 -11.52 -8.00 -1.05
C SER A 179 -11.57 -8.19 0.47
N SER A 180 -12.69 -8.73 0.95
CA SER A 180 -12.89 -9.15 2.34
C SER A 180 -12.45 -10.60 2.59
N SER A 181 -11.56 -11.15 1.76
CA SER A 181 -11.22 -12.59 1.72
C SER A 181 -9.84 -12.89 2.27
N ASN A 182 -9.40 -12.13 3.29
CA ASN A 182 -8.05 -12.17 3.85
C ASN A 182 -7.01 -11.49 2.95
N THR A 183 -7.25 -10.25 2.51
CA THR A 183 -6.25 -9.55 1.69
C THR A 183 -5.00 -9.20 2.51
N GLN A 184 -3.81 -9.49 1.95
CA GLN A 184 -2.50 -9.10 2.45
C GLN A 184 -1.60 -8.52 1.35
N PHE A 185 -0.67 -7.65 1.76
CA PHE A 185 0.27 -6.96 0.87
C PHE A 185 1.71 -7.13 1.33
N ARG A 186 2.61 -7.40 0.38
CA ARG A 186 4.07 -7.46 0.62
C ARG A 186 4.80 -6.56 -0.37
N ILE A 187 5.73 -5.74 0.13
CA ILE A 187 6.51 -4.82 -0.71
C ILE A 187 7.94 -5.32 -0.82
N ARG A 188 8.47 -5.35 -2.06
CA ARG A 188 9.83 -5.79 -2.38
C ARG A 188 10.59 -4.72 -3.17
N LYS A 189 11.89 -4.63 -2.92
CA LYS A 189 12.83 -3.94 -3.80
C LYS A 189 12.96 -4.67 -5.13
N ARG A 190 13.55 -4.01 -6.13
CA ARG A 190 13.86 -4.60 -7.45
C ARG A 190 14.66 -5.90 -7.36
N ASP A 191 15.57 -6.00 -6.40
CA ASP A 191 16.39 -7.20 -6.19
C ASP A 191 15.63 -8.37 -5.52
N GLY A 192 14.34 -8.20 -5.24
CA GLY A 192 13.50 -9.17 -4.56
C GLY A 192 13.51 -9.08 -3.04
N THR A 193 14.32 -8.20 -2.45
CA THR A 193 14.37 -8.02 -0.99
C THR A 193 13.03 -7.53 -0.47
N VAL A 194 12.39 -8.31 0.40
CA VAL A 194 11.17 -7.88 1.09
C VAL A 194 11.51 -6.80 2.11
N VAL A 195 10.88 -5.64 1.97
CA VAL A 195 11.09 -4.48 2.82
C VAL A 195 9.93 -4.20 3.75
N ALA A 196 8.72 -4.67 3.41
CA ALA A 196 7.55 -4.54 4.25
C ALA A 196 6.55 -5.68 3.97
N GLY A 197 5.75 -5.97 4.99
CA GLY A 197 4.71 -6.97 4.91
C GLY A 197 5.17 -8.43 5.13
N PRO A 198 4.33 -9.42 4.82
CA PRO A 198 2.93 -9.20 4.46
C PRO A 198 2.20 -8.44 5.56
N CYS A 199 1.21 -7.64 5.19
CA CYS A 199 0.41 -6.84 6.10
C CYS A 199 -1.03 -6.82 5.59
N GLY A 200 -2.00 -6.92 6.49
CA GLY A 200 -3.41 -7.08 6.16
C GLY A 200 -4.10 -8.01 7.15
N GLU A 201 -5.13 -8.71 6.70
CA GLU A 201 -5.91 -9.65 7.51
C GLU A 201 -5.08 -10.87 7.94
N GLY A 202 -5.45 -11.53 9.04
CA GLY A 202 -4.88 -12.82 9.44
C GLY A 202 -3.48 -12.82 10.08
N LEU A 203 -2.73 -11.72 10.08
CA LEU A 203 -1.42 -11.63 10.75
C LEU A 203 -1.51 -11.20 12.23
N LYS A 204 -2.66 -10.68 12.65
CA LYS A 204 -3.00 -10.29 14.03
C LYS A 204 -4.37 -10.87 14.36
N THR A 205 -4.77 -10.88 15.64
CA THR A 205 -6.16 -11.18 16.07
C THR A 205 -7.18 -10.10 15.64
N LEU A 206 -6.91 -9.39 14.54
CA LEU A 206 -7.92 -8.56 13.92
C LEU A 206 -9.01 -9.49 13.38
N PRO A 207 -10.29 -9.24 13.70
CA PRO A 207 -11.36 -9.83 12.91
C PRO A 207 -11.15 -9.42 11.44
N GLY A 208 -11.51 -10.30 10.50
CA GLY A 208 -11.41 -10.00 9.08
C GLY A 208 -12.14 -8.70 8.72
N VAL A 209 -11.74 -8.09 7.62
CA VAL A 209 -12.31 -6.85 7.09
C VAL A 209 -13.53 -7.24 6.27
N SER A 210 -14.70 -6.67 6.54
CA SER A 210 -15.90 -7.02 5.77
C SER A 210 -15.96 -6.33 4.41
N SER A 211 -16.88 -6.79 3.55
CA SER A 211 -17.11 -6.23 2.22
C SER A 211 -17.72 -4.83 2.20
N THR A 212 -17.80 -4.16 3.35
CA THR A 212 -18.31 -2.79 3.55
C THR A 212 -17.32 -1.94 4.34
N GLU A 213 -16.11 -2.44 4.58
CA GLU A 213 -15.10 -1.79 5.41
C GLU A 213 -13.79 -1.55 4.65
N VAL A 214 -12.93 -0.76 5.27
CA VAL A 214 -11.54 -0.56 4.89
C VAL A 214 -10.65 -1.12 5.99
N PHE A 215 -9.47 -1.60 5.61
CA PHE A 215 -8.39 -1.85 6.55
C PHE A 215 -7.52 -0.61 6.63
N ARG A 216 -7.06 -0.21 7.81
CA ARG A 216 -6.28 1.03 7.98
C ARG A 216 -5.31 0.99 9.14
N LEU A 217 -4.25 1.78 9.02
CA LEU A 217 -3.31 2.11 10.08
C LEU A 217 -3.75 3.37 10.81
N THR A 218 -4.03 3.26 12.11
CA THR A 218 -4.37 4.41 12.97
C THR A 218 -3.19 4.97 13.75
N SER A 219 -2.10 4.19 13.89
CA SER A 219 -0.84 4.66 14.47
C SER A 219 -0.17 5.69 13.55
N GLU A 220 0.64 6.57 14.12
CA GLU A 220 1.49 7.47 13.35
C GLU A 220 2.47 6.68 12.46
N PRO A 221 2.55 6.97 11.15
CA PRO A 221 3.51 6.32 10.28
C PRO A 221 4.93 6.57 10.74
N SER A 222 5.68 5.50 10.98
CA SER A 222 7.10 5.55 11.31
C SER A 222 7.78 4.27 10.85
N ALA A 223 9.10 4.31 10.67
CA ALA A 223 9.86 3.17 10.19
C ALA A 223 9.74 1.93 11.10
N THR A 224 9.38 2.10 12.38
CA THR A 224 9.21 1.01 13.36
C THR A 224 7.82 0.37 13.35
N VAL A 225 6.86 0.93 12.61
CA VAL A 225 5.57 0.28 12.38
C VAL A 225 5.83 -0.99 11.57
N ASN A 226 5.33 -2.11 12.08
CA ASN A 226 5.46 -3.42 11.46
C ASN A 226 4.08 -4.06 11.28
N PRO A 227 3.95 -5.16 10.52
CA PRO A 227 2.65 -5.74 10.22
C PRO A 227 1.81 -6.22 11.42
N LEU A 228 2.39 -6.32 12.62
CA LEU A 228 1.69 -6.68 13.86
C LEU A 228 1.28 -5.46 14.69
N ASP A 229 1.45 -4.23 14.17
CA ASP A 229 1.16 -3.00 14.88
C ASP A 229 -0.28 -2.97 15.43
N ALA A 230 -0.42 -2.49 16.66
CA ALA A 230 -1.71 -2.41 17.34
C ALA A 230 -2.70 -1.48 16.62
N GLY A 231 -2.19 -0.48 15.88
CA GLY A 231 -2.98 0.51 15.16
C GLY A 231 -3.57 0.03 13.83
N TYR A 232 -3.18 -1.12 13.30
CA TYR A 232 -3.93 -1.73 12.20
C TYR A 232 -5.29 -2.19 12.72
N VAL A 233 -6.36 -1.72 12.07
CA VAL A 233 -7.77 -1.95 12.39
C VAL A 233 -8.61 -1.95 11.10
N ASP A 234 -9.77 -2.56 11.17
CA ASP A 234 -10.88 -2.37 10.23
C ASP A 234 -11.66 -1.08 10.54
N GLY A 235 -12.60 -0.73 9.66
CA GLY A 235 -13.62 0.26 9.96
C GLY A 235 -14.33 0.81 8.74
N THR A 236 -15.28 1.71 9.00
CA THR A 236 -16.16 2.32 7.99
C THR A 236 -15.79 3.77 7.68
N GLN A 237 -14.62 4.21 8.12
CA GLN A 237 -14.15 5.58 7.97
C GLN A 237 -12.83 5.58 7.20
N SER A 238 -12.91 6.00 5.94
CA SER A 238 -11.81 6.06 5.00
C SER A 238 -11.33 7.49 4.78
N THR A 239 -10.05 7.63 4.45
CA THR A 239 -9.42 8.94 4.21
C THR A 239 -8.67 9.01 2.89
N PHE A 240 -9.17 8.34 1.84
CA PHE A 240 -8.54 8.28 0.52
C PHE A 240 -7.81 9.58 0.12
N GLY A 241 -6.50 9.45 -0.09
CA GLY A 241 -5.57 10.50 -0.45
C GLY A 241 -5.13 11.43 0.69
N SER A 242 -5.40 11.07 1.94
CA SER A 242 -5.13 11.87 3.13
C SER A 242 -4.64 10.99 4.29
N PRO A 243 -3.94 11.58 5.29
CA PRO A 243 -3.64 10.87 6.53
C PRO A 243 -4.92 10.31 7.18
N ASN A 244 -4.84 9.10 7.74
CA ASN A 244 -5.91 8.51 8.55
C ASN A 244 -6.23 9.42 9.73
N MET A 245 -7.48 9.42 10.22
CA MET A 245 -8.05 10.44 11.14
C MET A 245 -7.23 10.81 12.40
N ASN A 246 -6.27 9.98 12.83
CA ASN A 246 -5.41 10.22 13.99
C ASN A 246 -3.94 10.50 13.63
N GLN A 247 -3.59 10.44 12.35
CA GLN A 247 -2.24 10.64 11.86
C GLN A 247 -1.99 12.12 11.60
N THR A 248 -0.90 12.63 12.15
CA THR A 248 -0.48 14.02 12.05
C THR A 248 0.65 14.21 11.05
N PHE A 249 1.39 13.14 10.73
CA PHE A 249 2.56 13.17 9.85
C PHE A 249 3.64 14.14 10.35
N ALA A 250 3.62 14.53 11.64
CA ALA A 250 4.49 15.57 12.19
C ALA A 250 5.99 15.23 12.04
N ALA A 251 6.34 13.95 12.05
CA ALA A 251 7.71 13.49 11.83
C ALA A 251 8.27 13.82 10.44
N PHE A 252 7.42 14.13 9.46
CA PHE A 252 7.81 14.46 8.08
C PHE A 252 7.86 15.98 7.83
N GLN A 253 7.90 16.79 8.90
CA GLN A 253 8.29 18.19 8.85
C GLN A 253 9.77 18.34 8.55
N ILE A 254 10.17 18.05 7.32
CA ILE A 254 11.53 18.35 6.85
C ILE A 254 11.68 19.87 6.76
N SER A 255 12.58 20.43 7.59
CA SER A 255 12.97 21.84 7.59
C SER A 255 13.89 22.14 6.40
N ASN A 256 13.36 22.06 5.18
CA ASN A 256 14.02 22.67 4.04
C ASN A 256 12.97 23.09 3.02
N SER A 257 12.93 24.39 2.72
CA SER A 257 11.98 25.00 1.79
C SER A 257 12.03 24.26 0.45
N ALA A 258 10.89 23.75 -0.02
CA ALA A 258 10.80 23.06 -1.29
C ALA A 258 11.34 23.97 -2.43
N PRO A 259 12.18 23.45 -3.36
CA PRO A 259 12.18 24.02 -4.68
C PRO A 259 10.78 23.81 -5.27
N THR A 260 10.18 24.90 -5.72
CA THR A 260 8.90 24.88 -6.43
C THR A 260 9.12 24.13 -7.75
N ILE A 261 8.66 22.88 -7.87
CA ILE A 261 8.50 22.26 -9.18
C ILE A 261 7.27 22.89 -9.80
N GLY A 262 7.48 23.91 -10.63
CA GLY A 262 6.42 24.44 -11.47
C GLY A 262 5.95 23.35 -12.44
N ASN A 263 4.64 23.28 -12.66
CA ASN A 263 4.05 22.49 -13.75
C ASN A 263 4.78 22.81 -15.06
N LEU A 264 5.55 21.89 -15.64
CA LEU A 264 5.96 22.01 -17.04
C LEU A 264 6.18 20.62 -17.70
N PRO A 265 5.84 20.43 -18.99
CA PRO A 265 5.20 21.35 -19.94
C PRO A 265 3.83 20.86 -20.44
N THR A 266 2.94 21.80 -20.79
CA THR A 266 1.89 21.56 -21.78
C THR A 266 2.53 21.29 -23.14
N LYS A 267 2.79 20.02 -23.48
CA LYS A 267 2.88 19.61 -24.88
C LYS A 267 1.49 19.22 -25.36
N TYR A 268 0.72 20.19 -25.84
CA TYR A 268 -0.27 19.87 -26.87
C TYR A 268 0.46 19.89 -28.21
N ALA A 269 0.24 18.87 -29.03
CA ALA A 269 0.67 18.92 -30.42
C ALA A 269 -0.02 20.12 -31.08
N VAL A 270 0.78 21.03 -31.67
CA VAL A 270 0.28 21.99 -32.66
C VAL A 270 0.58 21.38 -34.02
N GLU A 271 -0.44 21.26 -34.85
CA GLU A 271 -0.32 20.74 -36.21
C GLU A 271 0.77 21.52 -37.00
N GLY A 272 1.77 20.80 -37.53
CA GLY A 272 2.73 21.36 -38.50
C GLY A 272 4.11 21.80 -37.98
N GLN A 273 4.58 21.36 -36.81
CA GLN A 273 6.00 21.54 -36.40
C GLN A 273 6.62 20.19 -36.03
N GLY A 274 7.63 19.77 -36.79
CA GLY A 274 8.50 18.64 -36.45
C GLY A 274 9.49 19.03 -35.34
N TYR A 275 9.81 18.06 -34.47
CA TYR A 275 10.59 18.23 -33.24
C TYR A 275 11.91 18.97 -33.40
#